data_AF-A0A6F8TSZ9-F1
#
_entry.id   AF-A0A6F8TSZ9-F1
#
_cell.length_a   1.000
_cell.length_b   1.000
_cell.length_c   1.000
_cell.angle_alpha   90.00
_cell.angle_beta   90.00
_cell.angle_gamma   90.00
#
_symmetry.space_group_name_H-M   'P 1'
#
loop_
_entity.id
_entity.type
_entity.pdbx_description
1 polymer ?
#
loop_
_entity_poly.entity_id
_entity_poly.type
_entity_poly.pdbx_seq_one_letter_code
_entity_poly.pdbx_strand_id
1 'polypeptide(L)'
;MKNEVLPKKWDVFKNIALVIILFISIRYLFDEEPFNDNLGWFAMVLFWIVKVFFDLIQNISKGDKKSMVGDVIFLAVGFGLLLWRGFKWLGIPPY
;
A
#
# COMPACT_ATOMS: atom_id res chain seq x y z
N MET A 1 26.16 -15.03 -6.84
CA MET A 1 25.18 -13.92 -6.85
C MET A 1 25.17 -13.35 -5.43
N LYS A 2 25.59 -12.09 -5.25
CA LYS A 2 25.86 -11.51 -3.94
C LYS A 2 24.52 -11.20 -3.26
N ASN A 3 24.23 -11.87 -2.15
CA ASN A 3 23.05 -11.63 -1.33
C ASN A 3 23.20 -10.26 -0.67
N GLU A 4 22.83 -9.20 -1.38
CA GLU A 4 22.79 -7.87 -0.79
C GLU A 4 21.53 -7.81 0.06
N VAL A 5 21.67 -8.20 1.33
CA VAL A 5 20.73 -7.87 2.41
C VAL A 5 20.39 -6.40 2.21
N LEU A 6 19.11 -6.09 1.92
CA LEU A 6 18.63 -4.72 1.74
C LEU A 6 19.30 -3.84 2.81
N PRO A 7 20.04 -2.79 2.41
CA PRO A 7 20.86 -2.05 3.35
C PRO A 7 19.95 -1.52 4.46
N LYS A 8 20.36 -1.63 5.73
CA LYS A 8 19.61 -1.20 6.93
C LYS A 8 18.89 0.16 6.80
N LYS A 9 19.35 1.04 5.90
CA LYS A 9 18.73 2.31 5.52
C LYS A 9 17.35 2.16 4.83
N TRP A 10 17.15 1.12 4.03
CA TRP A 10 15.88 0.83 3.33
C TRP A 10 14.76 0.48 4.30
N ASP A 11 15.06 -0.28 5.35
CA ASP A 11 14.08 -0.63 6.38
C ASP A 11 13.64 0.60 7.17
N VAL A 12 14.58 1.51 7.48
CA VAL A 12 14.27 2.78 8.14
C VAL A 12 13.38 3.65 7.25
N PHE A 13 13.71 3.78 5.97
CA PHE A 13 12.89 4.54 5.02
C PHE A 13 11.49 3.94 4.87
N LYS A 14 11.38 2.62 4.69
CA LYS A 14 10.10 1.90 4.66
C LYS A 14 9.25 2.23 5.88
N ASN A 15 9.83 2.11 7.07
CA ASN A 15 9.09 2.34 8.31
C ASN A 15 8.63 3.79 8.44
N ILE A 16 9.50 4.77 8.11
CA ILE A 16 9.12 6.19 8.13
C ILE A 16 7.98 6.46 7.15
N ALA A 17 8.08 5.97 5.91
CA ALA A 17 7.03 6.15 4.91
C ALA A 17 5.70 5.55 5.37
N LEU A 18 5.72 4.32 5.93
CA LEU A 18 4.53 3.66 6.45
C LEU A 18 3.90 4.42 7.62
N VAL A 19 4.71 4.93 8.56
CA VAL A 19 4.22 5.74 9.68
C VAL A 19 3.57 7.03 9.20
N ILE A 20 4.17 7.72 8.22
CA ILE A 20 3.60 8.95 7.65
C ILE A 20 2.24 8.67 7.01
N ILE A 21 2.15 7.64 6.15
CA ILE A 21 0.90 7.28 5.47
C ILE A 21 -0.17 6.88 6.50
N LEU A 22 0.22 6.13 7.54
CA LEU A 22 -0.69 5.75 8.62
C LEU A 22 -1.21 6.97 9.39
N PHE A 23 -0.35 7.94 9.69
CA PHE A 23 -0.75 9.16 10.39
C PHE A 23 -1.73 10.00 9.55
N ILE A 24 -1.47 10.11 8.24
CA ILE A 24 -2.40 10.75 7.29
C ILE A 24 -3.72 9.98 7.30
N SER A 25 -3.70 8.66 7.17
CA SER A 25 -4.92 7.84 7.16
C SER A 25 -5.77 8.03 8.42
N ILE A 26 -5.16 7.98 9.60
CA ILE A 26 -5.86 8.20 10.88
C ILE A 26 -6.43 9.61 10.94
N ARG A 27 -5.62 10.62 10.59
CA ARG A 27 -6.08 12.02 10.63
C ARG A 27 -7.32 12.24 9.77
N TYR A 28 -7.36 11.66 8.57
CA TYR A 28 -8.47 11.85 7.64
C TYR A 28 -9.67 10.92 7.92
N LEU A 29 -9.46 9.72 8.49
CA LEU A 29 -10.55 8.78 8.84
C LEU A 29 -11.34 9.19 10.09
N PHE A 30 -10.71 9.95 10.99
CA PHE A 30 -11.32 10.35 12.27
C PHE A 30 -11.52 11.86 12.37
N ASP A 31 -11.52 12.55 11.22
CA ASP A 31 -11.88 13.96 11.16
C ASP A 31 -13.40 14.12 11.11
N GLU A 32 -13.90 15.31 11.46
CA GLU A 32 -15.34 15.60 11.47
C GLU A 32 -15.92 15.83 10.05
N GLU A 33 -15.07 16.09 9.06
CA GLU A 33 -15.50 16.33 7.68
C GLU A 33 -15.77 15.01 6.91
N PRO A 34 -17.01 14.75 6.43
CA PRO A 34 -17.35 13.50 5.73
C PRO A 34 -16.62 13.30 4.40
N PHE A 35 -16.08 14.37 3.81
CA PHE A 35 -15.26 14.28 2.60
C PHE A 35 -13.90 13.61 2.90
N ASN A 36 -13.39 13.80 4.11
CA ASN A 36 -12.08 13.32 4.54
C ASN A 36 -12.06 11.81 4.73
N ASP A 37 -13.20 11.16 5.01
CA ASP A 37 -13.33 9.70 5.06
C ASP A 37 -12.84 9.02 3.77
N ASN A 38 -13.10 9.64 2.62
CA ASN A 38 -12.64 9.09 1.35
C ASN A 38 -11.11 9.15 1.25
N LEU A 39 -10.51 10.28 1.60
CA LEU A 39 -9.05 10.45 1.62
C LEU A 39 -8.38 9.52 2.63
N GLY A 40 -8.99 9.36 3.80
CA GLY A 40 -8.53 8.46 4.86
C GLY A 40 -8.54 7.00 4.42
N TRP A 41 -9.59 6.56 3.74
CA TRP A 41 -9.68 5.23 3.13
C TRP A 41 -8.64 5.04 2.02
N PHE A 42 -8.48 6.03 1.14
CA PHE A 42 -7.45 5.99 0.08
C PHE A 42 -6.05 5.85 0.67
N ALA A 43 -5.73 6.62 1.71
CA ALA A 43 -4.47 6.53 2.43
C ALA A 43 -4.29 5.16 3.10
N MET A 44 -5.36 4.56 3.64
CA MET A 44 -5.32 3.23 4.24
C MET A 44 -5.01 2.14 3.20
N VAL A 45 -5.67 2.15 2.04
CA VAL A 45 -5.38 1.19 0.97
C VAL A 45 -3.96 1.40 0.44
N LEU A 46 -3.53 2.65 0.27
CA LEU A 46 -2.17 2.99 -0.14
C LEU A 46 -1.13 2.49 0.87
N PHE A 47 -1.38 2.61 2.17
CA PHE A 47 -0.52 2.05 3.22
C PHE A 47 -0.27 0.56 2.99
N TRP A 48 -1.33 -0.21 2.75
CA TRP A 48 -1.22 -1.65 2.54
C TRP A 48 -0.49 -1.99 1.24
N ILE A 49 -0.77 -1.28 0.15
CA ILE A 49 -0.05 -1.48 -1.13
C ILE A 49 1.44 -1.20 -0.96
N VAL A 50 1.80 -0.07 -0.35
CA VAL A 50 3.20 0.30 -0.13
C VAL A 50 3.88 -0.75 0.74
N LYS A 51 3.25 -1.17 1.85
CA LYS A 51 3.80 -2.22 2.72
C LYS A 51 4.09 -3.50 1.95
N VAL A 52 3.10 -4.03 1.23
CA VAL A 52 3.23 -5.28 0.48
C VAL A 52 4.23 -5.14 -0.66
N PHE A 53 4.35 -3.97 -1.28
CA PHE A 53 5.36 -3.73 -2.30
C PHE A 53 6.78 -3.87 -1.75
N PHE A 54 7.05 -3.32 -0.56
CA PHE A 54 8.32 -3.54 0.12
C PHE A 54 8.54 -5.02 0.50
N ASP A 55 7.49 -5.70 0.96
CA ASP A 55 7.54 -7.13 1.30
C ASP A 55 7.86 -7.98 0.04
N LEU A 56 7.28 -7.64 -1.12
CA LEU A 56 7.56 -8.27 -2.41
C LEU A 56 9.02 -8.11 -2.81
N ILE A 57 9.59 -6.90 -2.71
CA ILE A 57 11.01 -6.67 -3.01
C ILE A 57 11.89 -7.54 -2.10
N GLN A 58 11.54 -7.63 -0.83
CA GLN A 58 12.27 -8.46 0.13
C GLN A 58 12.13 -9.95 -0.20
N ASN A 59 10.94 -10.43 -0.54
CA ASN A 59 10.67 -11.83 -0.88
C ASN A 59 11.33 -12.23 -2.20
N ILE A 60 11.41 -11.33 -3.18
CA ILE A 60 12.22 -11.49 -4.40
C ILE A 60 13.69 -11.68 -4.04
N SER A 61 14.25 -10.81 -3.17
CA SER A 61 15.65 -10.90 -2.76
C SER A 61 15.97 -12.21 -2.02
N LYS A 62 14.99 -12.79 -1.32
CA LYS A 62 15.10 -14.06 -0.59
C LYS A 62 14.78 -15.30 -1.44
N GLY A 63 14.25 -15.11 -2.65
CA GLY A 63 13.79 -16.19 -3.52
C GLY A 63 12.56 -16.95 -3.01
N ASP A 64 11.76 -16.35 -2.10
CA ASP A 64 10.57 -16.99 -1.55
C ASP A 64 9.37 -16.85 -2.50
N LYS A 65 9.26 -17.80 -3.42
CA LYS A 65 8.22 -17.81 -4.46
C LYS A 65 6.79 -17.86 -3.92
N LYS A 66 6.55 -18.51 -2.76
CA LYS A 66 5.19 -18.64 -2.21
C LYS A 66 4.70 -17.29 -1.71
N SER A 67 5.52 -16.62 -0.91
CA SER A 67 5.18 -15.30 -0.36
C SER A 67 5.06 -14.25 -1.47
N MET A 68 5.94 -14.30 -2.48
CA MET A 68 5.85 -13.42 -3.66
C MET A 68 4.50 -13.51 -4.40
N VAL A 69 3.95 -14.71 -4.58
CA VAL A 69 2.63 -14.87 -5.22
C VAL A 69 1.54 -14.20 -4.40
N GLY A 70 1.57 -14.38 -3.08
CA GLY A 70 0.66 -13.70 -2.16
C GLY A 70 0.76 -12.18 -2.27
N ASP A 71 1.98 -11.64 -2.29
CA ASP A 71 2.22 -10.20 -2.39
C ASP A 71 1.68 -9.64 -3.72
N VAL A 72 1.90 -10.32 -4.84
CA VAL A 72 1.40 -9.90 -6.16
C VAL A 72 -0.12 -9.89 -6.20
N ILE A 73 -0.78 -10.93 -5.67
CA ILE A 73 -2.24 -10.99 -5.58
C ILE A 73 -2.76 -9.83 -4.73
N PHE A 74 -2.13 -9.58 -3.58
CA PHE A 74 -2.55 -8.52 -2.69
C PHE A 74 -2.37 -7.14 -3.33
N LEU A 75 -1.26 -6.90 -4.04
CA LEU A 75 -1.06 -5.67 -4.83
C LEU A 75 -2.14 -5.53 -5.91
N ALA A 76 -2.44 -6.58 -6.65
CA ALA A 76 -3.47 -6.55 -7.69
C ALA A 76 -4.85 -6.19 -7.11
N VAL A 77 -5.23 -6.79 -5.97
CA VAL A 77 -6.47 -6.46 -5.26
C VAL A 77 -6.45 -5.01 -4.78
N GLY A 78 -5.35 -4.56 -4.17
CA GLY A 78 -5.20 -3.18 -3.69
C GLY A 78 -5.34 -2.15 -4.81
N PHE A 79 -4.64 -2.35 -5.94
CA PHE A 79 -4.78 -1.48 -7.11
C PHE A 79 -6.19 -1.54 -7.71
N GLY A 80 -6.80 -2.73 -7.76
CA GLY A 80 -8.20 -2.88 -8.20
C GLY A 80 -9.17 -2.07 -7.34
N LEU A 81 -9.00 -2.08 -6.01
CA LEU A 81 -9.79 -1.28 -5.07
C LEU A 81 -9.58 0.23 -5.30
N LEU A 82 -8.34 0.67 -5.51
CA LEU A 82 -8.05 2.07 -5.82
C LEU A 82 -8.71 2.53 -7.13
N LEU A 83 -8.59 1.72 -8.18
CA LEU A 83 -9.18 2.03 -9.48
C LEU A 83 -10.71 2.04 -9.42
N TRP A 84 -11.32 1.04 -8.78
CA TRP A 84 -12.77 0.98 -8.62
C TRP A 84 -13.31 2.21 -7.89
N ARG A 85 -12.65 2.62 -6.79
CA ARG A 85 -13.03 3.82 -6.05
C ARG A 85 -12.80 5.09 -6.86
N GLY A 86 -11.70 5.16 -7.61
CA GLY A 86 -11.39 6.27 -8.52
C GLY A 86 -12.46 6.44 -9.60
N PHE A 87 -12.89 5.34 -10.25
CA PHE A 87 -13.97 5.37 -11.22
C PHE A 87 -15.30 5.82 -10.62
N LYS A 88 -15.63 5.32 -9.42
CA LYS A 88 -16.82 5.76 -8.68
C LYS A 88 -16.78 7.27 -8.39
N TRP A 89 -15.62 7.81 -8.04
CA TRP A 89 -15.45 9.24 -7.76
C TRP A 89 -15.56 10.09 -9.03
N LEU A 90 -15.07 9.60 -10.17
CA LEU A 90 -15.19 10.24 -11.48
C LEU A 90 -16.60 10.09 -12.11
N GLY A 91 -17.53 9.40 -11.45
CA GLY A 91 -18.88 9.15 -11.96
C GLY A 91 -18.92 8.16 -13.12
N ILE A 92 -17.87 7.37 -13.33
CA ILE A 92 -17.81 6.33 -14.36
C ILE A 92 -18.42 5.05 -13.76
N PRO A 93 -19.55 4.54 -14.29
CA PRO A 93 -20.17 3.34 -13.75
C PRO A 93 -19.23 2.13 -13.90
N PRO A 94 -19.06 1.31 -12.85
CA PRO A 94 -18.43 0.01 -13.03
C PRO A 94 -19.38 -0.82 -13.90
N TYR A 95 -18.90 -1.22 -15.07
CA TYR A 95 -19.65 -2.04 -16.04
C TYR A 95 -20.28 -3.29 -15.39
#